data_AF-A0A5E4YPZ8-F1
#
_entry.id   AF-A0A5E4YPZ8-F1
#
_cell.length_a   1.000
_cell.length_b   1.000
_cell.length_c   1.000
_cell.angle_alpha   90.00
_cell.angle_beta   90.00
_cell.angle_gamma   90.00
#
_symmetry.space_group_name_H-M   'P 1'
#
loop_
_entity.id
_entity.type
_entity.pdbx_description
1 polymer ?
#
loop_
_entity_poly.entity_id
_entity_poly.type
_entity_poly.pdbx_seq_one_letter_code
_entity_poly.pdbx_strand_id
1 'polypeptide(L)'
;MDEQRHPMVDIWTRLIRTLRTKESMTLEDVSEAAGIHRTHLGLVERGERQPSLGVAIQISKALGFELSELLLKTESVCEGKMREEEVFQDVQARSERTHCLRNPDALMRHTGLTGSVLLRAIHGCYNMLDTIDTELVANGSPPIGRLVELANLSSMVGNMVGGALADASEGLYVRNKPHHYPDLLPQRYPAQSLELKMALETNRPKGHLPKPGTYITFRYVLGDKHGAYSRGKEYRGDTVWIWEVKVGHIKETDFDISNTAGDSGKTAVVKTEVFNRMALVYFDPTFCPHALRNGVYPGLN
;
A
#
# COMPACT_ATOMS: atom_id res chain seq x y z
N MET A 1 27.46 36.84 -7.86
CA MET A 1 27.87 35.94 -6.78
C MET A 1 27.36 34.57 -7.16
N ASP A 2 28.26 33.65 -7.49
CA ASP A 2 27.89 32.24 -7.68
C ASP A 2 27.58 31.71 -6.28
N GLU A 3 26.30 31.60 -5.97
CA GLU A 3 25.83 31.03 -4.72
C GLU A 3 26.19 29.55 -4.76
N GLN A 4 27.17 29.16 -3.94
CA GLN A 4 27.72 27.81 -3.91
C GLN A 4 26.57 26.84 -3.60
N ARG A 5 26.22 26.01 -4.58
CA ARG A 5 25.05 25.14 -4.48
C ARG A 5 25.23 24.13 -3.35
N HIS A 6 24.18 24.02 -2.55
CA HIS A 6 24.13 23.01 -1.51
C HIS A 6 24.06 21.61 -2.17
N PRO A 7 24.87 20.63 -1.74
CA PRO A 7 24.91 19.28 -2.32
C PRO A 7 23.54 18.61 -2.42
N MET A 8 22.66 18.89 -1.44
CA MET A 8 21.28 18.42 -1.43
C MET A 8 20.49 18.84 -2.67
N VAL A 9 20.68 20.06 -3.19
CA VAL A 9 19.98 20.54 -4.40
C VAL A 9 20.44 19.74 -5.63
N ASP A 10 21.74 19.46 -5.72
CA ASP A 10 22.30 18.70 -6.83
C ASP A 10 21.87 17.20 -6.77
N ILE A 11 21.79 16.62 -5.57
CA ILE A 11 21.25 15.26 -5.39
C ILE A 11 19.77 15.25 -5.76
N TRP A 12 18.97 16.18 -5.22
CA TRP A 12 17.52 16.25 -5.50
C TRP A 12 17.23 16.39 -7.00
N THR A 13 17.98 17.25 -7.70
CA THR A 13 17.84 17.42 -9.17
C THR A 13 18.20 16.15 -9.95
N ARG A 14 19.22 15.39 -9.53
CA ARG A 14 19.52 14.06 -10.11
C ARG A 14 18.43 13.04 -9.81
N LEU A 15 17.85 13.07 -8.61
CA LEU A 15 16.78 12.16 -8.23
C LEU A 15 15.50 12.38 -9.04
N ILE A 16 15.02 13.62 -9.18
CA ILE A 16 13.83 13.90 -10.01
C ILE A 16 14.05 13.50 -11.48
N ARG A 17 15.26 13.71 -12.02
CA ARG A 17 15.61 13.32 -13.38
C ARG A 17 15.59 11.80 -13.52
N THR A 18 16.18 11.09 -12.56
CA THR A 18 16.19 9.62 -12.52
C THR A 18 14.77 9.08 -12.51
N LEU A 19 13.92 9.61 -11.62
CA LEU A 19 12.53 9.20 -11.50
C LEU A 19 11.75 9.43 -12.81
N ARG A 20 11.84 10.63 -13.39
CA ARG A 20 11.22 10.94 -14.68
C ARG A 20 11.64 9.96 -15.77
N THR A 21 12.93 9.67 -15.89
CA THR A 21 13.43 8.73 -16.91
C THR A 21 13.01 7.28 -16.66
N LYS A 22 12.89 6.86 -15.40
CA LYS A 22 12.42 5.51 -15.03
C LYS A 22 10.95 5.32 -15.40
N GLU A 23 10.12 6.34 -15.19
CA GLU A 23 8.70 6.34 -15.55
C GLU A 23 8.45 6.61 -17.04
N SER A 24 9.51 6.66 -17.86
CA SER A 24 9.43 6.96 -19.31
C SER A 24 8.74 8.29 -19.64
N MET A 25 8.72 9.22 -18.70
CA MET A 25 8.12 10.55 -18.88
C MET A 25 9.10 11.47 -19.61
N THR A 26 8.57 12.23 -20.56
CA THR A 26 9.31 13.30 -21.23
C THR A 26 9.38 14.55 -20.34
N LEU A 27 10.24 15.51 -20.70
CA LEU A 27 10.23 16.84 -20.07
C LEU A 27 8.87 17.53 -20.28
N GLU A 28 8.17 17.24 -21.38
CA GLU A 28 6.88 17.82 -21.70
C GLU A 28 5.82 17.32 -20.73
N ASP A 29 5.73 15.99 -20.55
CA ASP A 29 4.75 15.34 -19.67
C ASP A 29 4.82 15.88 -18.23
N VAL A 30 6.03 15.95 -17.66
CA VAL A 30 6.23 16.46 -16.29
C VAL A 30 5.97 17.95 -16.22
N SER A 31 6.39 18.72 -17.23
CA SER A 31 6.21 20.17 -17.23
C SER A 31 4.73 20.57 -17.32
N GLU A 32 3.94 19.85 -18.11
CA GLU A 32 2.50 20.03 -18.23
C GLU A 32 1.81 19.66 -16.92
N ALA A 33 2.10 18.47 -16.37
CA ALA A 33 1.54 18.02 -15.10
C ALA A 33 1.91 18.95 -13.91
N ALA A 34 3.12 19.51 -13.91
CA ALA A 34 3.59 20.46 -12.88
C ALA A 34 3.08 21.89 -13.11
N GLY A 35 2.52 22.20 -14.29
CA GLY A 35 2.14 23.56 -14.65
C GLY A 35 3.33 24.52 -14.76
N ILE A 36 4.49 24.04 -15.23
CA ILE A 36 5.70 24.85 -15.43
C ILE A 36 6.17 24.80 -16.88
N HIS A 37 6.97 25.77 -17.31
CA HIS A 37 7.49 25.77 -18.68
C HIS A 37 8.53 24.66 -18.89
N ARG A 38 8.44 23.88 -19.98
CA ARG A 38 9.37 22.79 -20.32
C ARG A 38 10.84 23.18 -20.22
N THR A 39 11.20 24.34 -20.76
CA THR A 39 12.56 24.90 -20.70
C THR A 39 13.04 25.12 -19.26
N HIS A 40 12.13 25.52 -18.36
CA HIS A 40 12.46 25.73 -16.95
C HIS A 40 12.81 24.40 -16.27
N LEU A 41 12.00 23.35 -16.47
CA LEU A 41 12.31 22.01 -15.97
C LEU A 41 13.66 21.51 -16.51
N GLY A 42 13.93 21.72 -17.80
CA GLY A 42 15.22 21.35 -18.40
C GLY A 42 16.42 22.07 -17.78
N LEU A 43 16.27 23.36 -17.45
CA LEU A 43 17.32 24.12 -16.73
C LEU A 43 17.53 23.59 -15.31
N VAL A 44 16.46 23.16 -14.63
CA VAL A 44 16.54 22.58 -13.29
C VAL A 44 17.26 21.23 -13.33
N GLU A 45 16.87 20.31 -14.22
CA GLU A 45 17.49 18.97 -14.32
C GLU A 45 18.97 18.98 -14.73
N ARG A 46 19.39 20.00 -15.48
CA ARG A 46 20.82 20.18 -15.85
C ARG A 46 21.63 20.85 -14.75
N GLY A 47 20.98 21.31 -13.67
CA GLY A 47 21.65 22.14 -12.68
C GLY A 47 22.11 23.46 -13.31
N GLU A 48 21.33 24.08 -14.18
CA GLU A 48 21.58 25.45 -14.66
C GLU A 48 20.76 26.46 -13.86
N ARG A 49 19.65 26.04 -13.23
CA ARG A 49 18.79 26.89 -12.41
C ARG A 49 18.31 26.17 -11.15
N GLN A 50 18.37 26.85 -10.01
CA GLN A 50 17.79 26.34 -8.78
C GLN A 50 16.26 26.55 -8.81
N PRO A 51 15.44 25.52 -8.49
CA PRO A 51 14.01 25.69 -8.39
C PRO A 51 13.67 26.52 -7.15
N SER A 52 12.64 27.35 -7.22
CA SER A 52 12.01 27.88 -6.00
C SER A 52 11.30 26.74 -5.26
N LEU A 53 11.02 26.93 -3.96
CA LEU A 53 10.27 25.94 -3.18
C LEU A 53 8.93 25.57 -3.84
N GLY A 54 8.21 26.56 -4.39
CA GLY A 54 6.95 26.32 -5.10
C GLY A 54 7.12 25.43 -6.34
N VAL A 55 8.18 25.67 -7.12
CA VAL A 55 8.50 24.84 -8.30
C VAL A 55 8.92 23.43 -7.88
N ALA A 56 9.67 23.29 -6.80
CA ALA A 56 10.04 21.97 -6.27
C ALA A 56 8.81 21.16 -5.80
N ILE A 57 7.81 21.81 -5.18
CA ILE A 57 6.54 21.17 -4.82
C ILE A 57 5.78 20.72 -6.08
N GLN A 58 5.68 21.59 -7.08
CA GLN A 58 4.98 21.28 -8.34
C GLN A 58 5.62 20.09 -9.08
N ILE A 59 6.94 20.09 -9.20
CA ILE A 59 7.69 19.01 -9.86
C ILE A 59 7.52 17.69 -9.08
N SER A 60 7.70 17.72 -7.76
CA SER A 60 7.53 16.52 -6.93
C SER A 60 6.15 15.89 -7.13
N LYS A 61 5.09 16.71 -7.05
CA LYS A 61 3.70 16.26 -7.23
C LYS A 61 3.43 15.72 -8.62
N ALA A 62 3.96 16.35 -9.66
CA ALA A 62 3.84 15.87 -11.02
C ALA A 62 4.53 14.51 -11.24
N LEU A 63 5.56 14.22 -10.45
CA LEU A 63 6.25 12.93 -10.43
C LEU A 63 5.61 11.91 -9.48
N GLY A 64 4.50 12.26 -8.81
CA GLY A 64 3.77 11.37 -7.90
C GLY A 64 4.29 11.32 -6.47
N PHE A 65 5.17 12.26 -6.07
CA PHE A 65 5.76 12.31 -4.73
C PHE A 65 5.42 13.62 -4.00
N GLU A 66 5.31 13.56 -2.68
CA GLU A 66 5.37 14.78 -1.89
C GLU A 66 6.82 15.29 -1.80
N LEU A 67 7.01 16.61 -1.78
CA LEU A 67 8.36 17.19 -1.73
C LEU A 67 9.14 16.72 -0.49
N SER A 68 8.47 16.61 0.66
CA SER A 68 9.09 16.11 1.89
C SER A 68 9.66 14.71 1.73
N GLU A 69 8.97 13.83 0.99
CA GLU A 69 9.43 12.46 0.76
C GLU A 69 10.70 12.43 -0.10
N LEU A 70 10.74 13.25 -1.16
CA LEU A 70 11.95 13.37 -1.99
C LEU A 70 13.11 14.01 -1.22
N LEU A 71 12.84 14.98 -0.33
CA LEU A 71 13.87 15.58 0.51
C LEU A 71 14.45 14.58 1.52
N LEU A 72 13.62 13.78 2.18
CA LEU A 72 14.10 12.71 3.09
C LEU A 72 15.00 11.69 2.38
N LYS A 73 14.61 11.29 1.16
CA LYS A 73 15.44 10.43 0.31
C LYS A 73 16.75 11.13 -0.09
N THR A 74 16.69 12.41 -0.40
CA THR A 74 17.86 13.23 -0.75
C THR A 74 18.83 13.36 0.43
N GLU A 75 18.33 13.59 1.64
CA GLU A 75 19.10 13.65 2.88
C GLU A 75 19.79 12.32 3.16
N SER A 76 19.06 11.20 3.04
CA SER A 76 19.61 9.86 3.21
C SER A 76 20.78 9.57 2.27
N VAL A 77 20.70 10.04 1.02
CA VAL A 77 21.82 9.96 0.06
C VAL A 77 22.96 10.88 0.47
N CYS A 78 22.66 12.12 0.85
CA CYS A 78 23.65 13.12 1.25
C CYS A 78 24.45 12.66 2.48
N GLU A 79 23.82 11.93 3.40
CA GLU A 79 24.42 11.36 4.61
C GLU A 79 25.15 10.02 4.35
N GLY A 80 25.11 9.50 3.12
CA GLY A 80 25.72 8.22 2.76
C GLY A 80 24.99 6.99 3.31
N LYS A 81 23.75 7.15 3.80
CA LYS A 81 22.90 6.06 4.30
C LYS A 81 22.26 5.25 3.17
N MET A 82 22.14 5.82 1.98
CA MET A 82 21.52 5.21 0.81
C MET A 82 22.27 5.59 -0.47
N ARG A 83 22.36 4.67 -1.45
CA ARG A 83 22.93 5.00 -2.77
C ARG A 83 21.86 5.59 -3.69
N GLU A 84 22.21 6.56 -4.54
CA GLU A 84 21.27 7.20 -5.50
C GLU A 84 20.49 6.17 -6.35
N GLU A 85 21.17 5.10 -6.75
CA GLU A 85 20.62 4.01 -7.56
C GLU A 85 19.50 3.23 -6.86
N GLU A 86 19.52 3.20 -5.52
CA GLU A 86 18.60 2.45 -4.66
C GLU A 86 17.34 3.24 -4.33
N VAL A 87 17.39 4.58 -4.40
CA VAL A 87 16.33 5.51 -3.94
C VAL A 87 14.95 5.20 -4.51
N PHE A 88 14.91 4.77 -5.77
CA PHE A 88 13.68 4.44 -6.51
C PHE A 88 13.63 2.97 -6.95
N GLN A 89 14.38 2.06 -6.32
CA GLN A 89 14.23 0.63 -6.60
C GLN A 89 12.94 0.09 -5.99
N ASP A 90 12.63 0.52 -4.77
CA ASP A 90 11.44 0.07 -4.03
C ASP A 90 10.15 0.58 -4.70
N VAL A 91 10.21 1.78 -5.30
CA VAL A 91 9.11 2.39 -6.08
C VAL A 91 8.71 1.51 -7.29
N GLN A 92 9.68 0.89 -7.97
CA GLN A 92 9.36 -0.02 -9.08
C GLN A 92 8.68 -1.30 -8.59
N ALA A 93 9.11 -1.83 -7.44
CA ALA A 93 8.55 -3.06 -6.89
C ALA A 93 7.05 -2.89 -6.57
N ARG A 94 6.66 -1.69 -6.10
CA ARG A 94 5.30 -1.33 -5.69
C ARG A 94 4.44 -0.64 -6.77
N SER A 95 4.89 -0.65 -8.02
CA SER A 95 4.14 -0.12 -9.17
C SER A 95 2.69 -0.62 -9.21
N GLU A 96 1.77 0.23 -9.71
CA GLU A 96 0.34 -0.08 -9.75
C GLU A 96 0.05 -1.36 -10.55
N ARG A 97 -0.53 -2.37 -9.88
CA ARG A 97 -0.82 -3.68 -10.46
C ARG A 97 -2.26 -3.76 -10.96
N THR A 98 -2.61 -2.95 -11.96
CA THR A 98 -3.96 -2.93 -12.55
C THR A 98 -4.39 -4.31 -13.07
N HIS A 99 -3.47 -5.08 -13.64
CA HIS A 99 -3.68 -6.45 -14.10
C HIS A 99 -3.97 -7.46 -12.97
N CYS A 100 -3.81 -7.08 -11.69
CA CYS A 100 -4.18 -7.90 -10.52
C CYS A 100 -5.63 -7.70 -10.09
N LEU A 101 -6.35 -6.69 -10.60
CA LEU A 101 -7.77 -6.51 -10.30
C LEU A 101 -8.61 -7.67 -10.84
N ARG A 102 -9.60 -8.09 -10.07
CA ARG A 102 -10.55 -9.16 -10.40
C ARG A 102 -11.95 -8.69 -10.06
N ASN A 103 -12.96 -9.26 -10.73
CA ASN A 103 -14.38 -9.07 -10.40
C ASN A 103 -14.78 -7.62 -9.99
N PRO A 104 -14.48 -6.58 -10.79
CA PRO A 104 -14.74 -5.19 -10.41
C PRO A 104 -16.22 -4.90 -10.13
N ASP A 105 -17.13 -5.61 -10.82
CA ASP A 105 -18.57 -5.52 -10.56
C ASP A 105 -18.95 -6.03 -9.18
N ALA A 106 -18.27 -7.08 -8.69
CA ALA A 106 -18.49 -7.58 -7.33
C ALA A 106 -17.98 -6.59 -6.29
N LEU A 107 -16.82 -5.96 -6.52
CA LEU A 107 -16.31 -4.88 -5.67
C LEU A 107 -17.35 -3.75 -5.58
N MET A 108 -17.77 -3.20 -6.71
CA MET A 108 -18.76 -2.12 -6.79
C MET A 108 -20.08 -2.50 -6.11
N ARG A 109 -20.59 -3.70 -6.37
CA ARG A 109 -21.87 -4.16 -5.78
C ARG A 109 -21.81 -4.32 -4.26
N HIS A 110 -20.69 -4.78 -3.72
CA HIS A 110 -20.55 -5.00 -2.27
C HIS A 110 -20.17 -3.72 -1.52
N THR A 111 -19.32 -2.87 -2.09
CA THR A 111 -18.70 -1.75 -1.36
C THR A 111 -19.01 -0.38 -1.98
N GLY A 112 -19.47 -0.31 -3.22
CA GLY A 112 -19.55 0.95 -3.97
C GLY A 112 -18.19 1.49 -4.44
N LEU A 113 -17.09 0.77 -4.17
CA LEU A 113 -15.74 1.17 -4.58
C LEU A 113 -15.44 0.69 -6.00
N THR A 114 -14.61 1.45 -6.71
CA THR A 114 -14.02 1.03 -7.98
C THR A 114 -12.70 0.31 -7.76
N GLY A 115 -12.22 -0.42 -8.77
CA GLY A 115 -10.88 -1.01 -8.75
C GLY A 115 -9.77 0.03 -8.61
N SER A 116 -9.93 1.22 -9.20
CA SER A 116 -8.95 2.30 -9.06
C SER A 116 -8.83 2.79 -7.62
N VAL A 117 -9.94 2.91 -6.88
CA VAL A 117 -9.91 3.27 -5.46
C VAL A 117 -9.23 2.19 -4.63
N LEU A 118 -9.49 0.90 -4.92
CA LEU A 118 -8.83 -0.20 -4.24
C LEU A 118 -7.31 -0.18 -4.46
N LEU A 119 -6.84 0.02 -5.69
CA LEU A 119 -5.40 0.12 -5.98
C LEU A 119 -4.75 1.32 -5.31
N ARG A 120 -5.39 2.50 -5.39
CA ARG A 120 -4.91 3.70 -4.70
C ARG A 120 -4.80 3.48 -3.19
N ALA A 121 -5.73 2.74 -2.58
CA ALA A 121 -5.68 2.43 -1.16
C ALA A 121 -4.54 1.46 -0.79
N ILE A 122 -4.32 0.42 -1.60
CA ILE A 122 -3.19 -0.50 -1.44
C ILE A 122 -1.87 0.28 -1.54
N HIS A 123 -1.73 1.12 -2.58
CA HIS A 123 -0.54 1.93 -2.78
C HIS A 123 -0.35 2.97 -1.66
N GLY A 124 -1.42 3.63 -1.21
CA GLY A 124 -1.36 4.54 -0.06
C GLY A 124 -0.90 3.85 1.22
N CYS A 125 -1.37 2.63 1.49
CA CYS A 125 -0.88 1.83 2.63
C CYS A 125 0.63 1.53 2.49
N TYR A 126 1.06 1.16 1.30
CA TYR A 126 2.45 0.88 1.04
C TYR A 126 3.34 2.11 1.24
N ASN A 127 2.96 3.27 0.71
CA ASN A 127 3.73 4.50 0.87
C ASN A 127 3.87 4.88 2.35
N MET A 128 2.83 4.70 3.17
CA MET A 128 2.93 4.90 4.62
C MET A 128 3.93 3.94 5.27
N LEU A 129 3.87 2.64 4.94
CA LEU A 129 4.80 1.64 5.49
C LEU A 129 6.23 1.92 5.07
N ASP A 130 6.46 2.22 3.79
CA ASP A 130 7.79 2.48 3.25
C ASP A 130 8.37 3.79 3.82
N THR A 131 7.52 4.80 4.08
CA THR A 131 7.93 6.01 4.79
C THR A 131 8.38 5.69 6.22
N ILE A 132 7.60 4.89 6.96
CA ILE A 132 7.96 4.44 8.31
C ILE A 132 9.28 3.65 8.27
N ASP A 133 9.44 2.72 7.34
CA ASP A 133 10.63 1.91 7.20
C ASP A 133 11.86 2.76 6.83
N THR A 134 11.68 3.76 5.95
CA THR A 134 12.73 4.73 5.61
C THR A 134 13.21 5.47 6.85
N GLU A 135 12.28 5.99 7.67
CA GLU A 135 12.62 6.70 8.91
C GLU A 135 13.29 5.79 9.95
N LEU A 136 12.80 4.56 10.11
CA LEU A 136 13.39 3.59 11.02
C LEU A 136 14.84 3.27 10.61
N VAL A 137 15.05 2.96 9.33
CA VAL A 137 16.37 2.63 8.78
C VAL A 137 17.31 3.82 8.87
N ALA A 138 16.83 5.03 8.58
CA ALA A 138 17.62 6.26 8.72
C ALA A 138 18.11 6.50 10.15
N ASN A 139 17.40 5.96 11.14
CA ASN A 139 17.75 6.00 12.57
C ASN A 139 18.38 4.69 13.08
N GLY A 140 18.85 3.81 12.19
CA GLY A 140 19.55 2.56 12.55
C GLY A 140 18.66 1.44 13.09
N SER A 141 17.34 1.58 12.98
CA SER A 141 16.38 0.52 13.31
C SER A 141 16.02 -0.31 12.09
N PRO A 142 15.75 -1.62 12.22
CA PRO A 142 15.25 -2.41 11.10
C PRO A 142 13.83 -1.97 10.71
N PRO A 143 13.34 -2.39 9.52
CA PRO A 143 11.96 -2.16 9.09
C PRO A 143 10.94 -2.64 10.12
N ILE A 144 9.76 -2.00 10.13
CA ILE A 144 8.70 -2.23 11.12
C ILE A 144 8.29 -3.70 11.19
N GLY A 145 8.32 -4.40 10.05
CA GLY A 145 8.00 -5.82 9.95
C GLY A 145 8.89 -6.73 10.81
N ARG A 146 10.10 -6.29 11.19
CA ARG A 146 11.00 -7.00 12.13
C ARG A 146 10.89 -6.50 13.56
N LEU A 147 10.35 -5.32 13.79
CA LEU A 147 10.29 -4.68 15.11
C LEU A 147 9.08 -5.13 15.93
N VAL A 148 7.94 -5.35 15.28
CA VAL A 148 6.67 -5.60 15.97
C VAL A 148 6.22 -7.05 15.82
N GLU A 149 5.46 -7.55 16.79
CA GLU A 149 4.78 -8.83 16.66
C GLU A 149 3.83 -8.84 15.46
N LEU A 150 3.71 -9.98 14.79
CA LEU A 150 2.93 -10.12 13.56
C LEU A 150 1.44 -9.78 13.73
N ALA A 151 0.88 -10.03 14.92
CA ALA A 151 -0.49 -9.64 15.24
C ALA A 151 -0.65 -8.10 15.28
N ASN A 152 0.34 -7.40 15.83
CA ASN A 152 0.38 -5.95 15.86
C ASN A 152 0.60 -5.39 14.45
N LEU A 153 1.49 -6.01 13.66
CA LEU A 153 1.69 -5.64 12.26
C LEU A 153 0.39 -5.77 11.46
N SER A 154 -0.35 -6.87 11.59
CA SER A 154 -1.64 -7.04 10.93
C SER A 154 -2.64 -5.94 11.31
N SER A 155 -2.68 -5.52 12.57
CA SER A 155 -3.53 -4.40 13.03
C SER A 155 -3.10 -3.07 12.42
N MET A 156 -1.80 -2.79 12.40
CA MET A 156 -1.24 -1.57 11.80
C MET A 156 -1.55 -1.48 10.31
N VAL A 157 -1.26 -2.54 9.54
CA VAL A 157 -1.57 -2.60 8.10
C VAL A 157 -3.06 -2.43 7.87
N GLY A 158 -3.92 -3.07 8.68
CA GLY A 158 -5.37 -2.92 8.57
C GLY A 158 -5.86 -1.49 8.79
N ASN A 159 -5.27 -0.77 9.74
CA ASN A 159 -5.58 0.64 9.98
C ASN A 159 -5.10 1.54 8.82
N MET A 160 -3.90 1.29 8.30
CA MET A 160 -3.33 2.05 7.16
C MET A 160 -4.14 1.84 5.88
N VAL A 161 -4.43 0.59 5.49
CA VAL A 161 -5.29 0.28 4.34
C VAL A 161 -6.68 0.88 4.52
N GLY A 162 -7.24 0.78 5.73
CA GLY A 162 -8.55 1.35 6.03
C GLY A 162 -8.58 2.88 5.87
N GLY A 163 -7.58 3.58 6.39
CA GLY A 163 -7.44 5.02 6.21
C GLY A 163 -7.28 5.39 4.73
N ALA A 164 -6.36 4.71 4.04
CA ALA A 164 -6.13 4.92 2.62
C ALA A 164 -7.37 4.63 1.75
N LEU A 165 -8.20 3.65 2.12
CA LEU A 165 -9.49 3.40 1.48
C LEU A 165 -10.45 4.58 1.67
N ALA A 166 -10.58 5.10 2.89
CA ALA A 166 -11.46 6.24 3.16
C ALA A 166 -11.01 7.48 2.35
N ASP A 167 -9.72 7.78 2.35
CA ASP A 167 -9.14 8.92 1.64
C ASP A 167 -9.30 8.79 0.12
N ALA A 168 -9.00 7.61 -0.43
CA ALA A 168 -9.14 7.34 -1.86
C ALA A 168 -10.61 7.27 -2.32
N SER A 169 -11.56 7.10 -1.41
CA SER A 169 -12.99 6.94 -1.74
C SER A 169 -13.72 8.25 -2.06
N GLU A 170 -13.04 9.40 -2.00
CA GLU A 170 -13.59 10.72 -2.36
C GLU A 170 -14.89 11.05 -1.59
N GLY A 171 -14.85 10.78 -0.28
CA GLY A 171 -15.94 11.03 0.65
C GLY A 171 -17.06 9.99 0.59
N LEU A 172 -16.89 8.86 -0.10
CA LEU A 172 -17.85 7.75 -0.05
C LEU A 172 -17.82 7.02 1.30
N TYR A 173 -16.63 6.93 1.91
CA TYR A 173 -16.41 6.33 3.23
C TYR A 173 -15.68 7.26 4.18
N VAL A 174 -15.95 7.08 5.48
CA VAL A 174 -15.12 7.60 6.57
C VAL A 174 -14.75 6.48 7.53
N ARG A 175 -13.61 6.60 8.19
CA ARG A 175 -13.21 5.67 9.26
C ARG A 175 -14.13 5.80 10.46
N ASN A 176 -14.58 4.66 10.97
CA ASN A 176 -15.26 4.62 12.26
C ASN A 176 -14.25 4.85 13.41
N LYS A 177 -14.78 5.09 14.61
CA LYS A 177 -13.96 5.21 15.81
C LYS A 177 -13.15 3.91 16.04
N PRO A 178 -11.95 4.00 16.64
CA PRO A 178 -11.16 2.82 16.98
C PRO A 178 -12.00 1.78 17.75
N HIS A 179 -11.82 0.50 17.40
CA HIS A 179 -12.53 -0.63 18.00
C HIS A 179 -14.06 -0.67 17.80
N HIS A 180 -14.61 0.17 16.92
CA HIS A 180 -16.03 0.14 16.57
C HIS A 180 -16.26 -0.67 15.29
N TYR A 181 -17.49 -1.18 15.17
CA TYR A 181 -17.94 -1.94 14.01
C TYR A 181 -19.03 -1.15 13.27
N PRO A 182 -19.04 -1.14 11.92
CA PRO A 182 -17.97 -1.60 11.04
C PRO A 182 -16.77 -0.65 11.05
N ASP A 183 -15.62 -1.06 10.50
CA ASP A 183 -14.43 -0.20 10.37
C ASP A 183 -14.62 1.04 9.46
N LEU A 184 -15.45 0.93 8.42
CA LEU A 184 -15.72 1.99 7.44
C LEU A 184 -17.23 2.27 7.35
N LEU A 185 -17.60 3.54 7.52
CA LEU A 185 -18.98 4.03 7.51
C LEU A 185 -19.33 4.67 6.16
N PRO A 186 -20.38 4.21 5.47
CA PRO A 186 -20.80 4.78 4.20
C PRO A 186 -21.38 6.18 4.41
N GLN A 187 -21.06 7.11 3.51
CA GLN A 187 -21.60 8.47 3.53
C GLN A 187 -22.76 8.66 2.56
N ARG A 188 -22.81 7.86 1.48
CA ARG A 188 -23.84 7.92 0.44
C ARG A 188 -24.00 6.58 -0.27
N TYR A 189 -25.17 6.37 -0.87
CA TYR A 189 -25.42 5.24 -1.78
C TYR A 189 -24.44 5.29 -2.98
N PRO A 190 -23.92 4.15 -3.49
CA PRO A 190 -24.24 2.75 -3.16
C PRO A 190 -23.40 2.12 -2.04
N ALA A 191 -22.60 2.89 -1.31
CA ALA A 191 -21.74 2.33 -0.28
C ALA A 191 -22.50 1.69 0.88
N GLN A 192 -21.91 0.65 1.44
CA GLN A 192 -22.46 -0.12 2.56
C GLN A 192 -21.48 -0.13 3.72
N SER A 193 -21.97 -0.30 4.95
CA SER A 193 -21.16 -0.60 6.14
C SER A 193 -20.13 -1.68 5.85
N LEU A 194 -18.84 -1.35 5.98
CA LEU A 194 -17.75 -2.19 5.51
C LEU A 194 -16.75 -2.52 6.62
N GLU A 195 -16.67 -3.79 6.98
CA GLU A 195 -15.72 -4.29 7.96
C GLU A 195 -14.43 -4.74 7.27
N LEU A 196 -13.27 -4.32 7.80
CA LEU A 196 -11.96 -4.66 7.24
C LEU A 196 -11.30 -5.74 8.08
N LYS A 197 -10.73 -6.76 7.44
CA LYS A 197 -9.96 -7.79 8.13
C LYS A 197 -8.66 -8.11 7.41
N MET A 198 -7.58 -8.22 8.17
CA MET A 198 -6.27 -8.62 7.66
C MET A 198 -5.97 -10.07 8.01
N ALA A 199 -5.19 -10.75 7.17
CA ALA A 199 -4.56 -12.02 7.54
C ALA A 199 -3.19 -12.19 6.87
N LEU A 200 -2.21 -12.65 7.65
CA LEU A 200 -0.86 -12.97 7.16
C LEU A 200 -0.83 -14.34 6.46
N GLU A 201 -0.23 -14.40 5.27
CA GLU A 201 -0.02 -15.60 4.46
C GLU A 201 -1.31 -16.40 4.25
N THR A 202 -1.34 -17.65 4.72
CA THR A 202 -2.46 -18.57 4.60
C THR A 202 -3.42 -18.47 5.79
N ASN A 203 -3.22 -17.52 6.70
CA ASN A 203 -4.09 -17.37 7.87
C ASN A 203 -5.51 -16.98 7.44
N ARG A 204 -6.47 -17.37 8.27
CA ARG A 204 -7.87 -16.97 8.11
C ARG A 204 -8.09 -15.60 8.76
N PRO A 205 -8.82 -14.68 8.12
CA PRO A 205 -9.23 -13.43 8.76
C PRO A 205 -10.01 -13.72 10.05
N LYS A 206 -9.64 -13.04 11.15
CA LYS A 206 -10.22 -13.26 12.48
C LYS A 206 -10.94 -12.01 12.97
N GLY A 207 -12.10 -12.19 13.62
CA GLY A 207 -12.87 -11.13 14.28
C GLY A 207 -12.99 -11.35 15.78
N HIS A 208 -13.21 -10.27 16.54
CA HIS A 208 -13.33 -10.34 18.00
C HIS A 208 -14.69 -10.91 18.46
N LEU A 209 -15.70 -10.84 17.60
CA LEU A 209 -17.01 -11.47 17.76
C LEU A 209 -17.61 -11.74 16.36
N PRO A 210 -18.45 -12.76 16.20
CA PRO A 210 -19.17 -12.98 14.95
C PRO A 210 -20.16 -11.82 14.75
N LYS A 211 -19.94 -11.02 13.71
CA LYS A 211 -20.81 -9.88 13.36
C LYS A 211 -21.24 -10.03 11.91
N PRO A 212 -22.55 -10.04 11.60
CA PRO A 212 -23.01 -10.12 10.24
C PRO A 212 -22.83 -8.78 9.52
N GLY A 213 -22.46 -8.81 8.24
CA GLY A 213 -22.31 -7.60 7.44
C GLY A 213 -21.47 -7.80 6.19
N THR A 214 -21.13 -6.70 5.53
CA THR A 214 -20.23 -6.71 4.38
C THR A 214 -18.79 -6.60 4.83
N TYR A 215 -17.96 -7.52 4.38
CA TYR A 215 -16.55 -7.61 4.71
C TYR A 215 -15.69 -7.37 3.48
N ILE A 216 -14.58 -6.65 3.68
CA ILE A 216 -13.42 -6.65 2.79
C ILE A 216 -12.23 -7.25 3.55
N THR A 217 -11.63 -8.28 2.98
CA THR A 217 -10.51 -8.99 3.61
C THR A 217 -9.27 -8.81 2.77
N PHE A 218 -8.16 -8.45 3.39
CA PHE A 218 -6.86 -8.35 2.76
C PHE A 218 -5.94 -9.44 3.33
N ARG A 219 -5.29 -10.18 2.45
CA ARG A 219 -4.16 -11.03 2.83
C ARG A 219 -2.86 -10.48 2.31
N TYR A 220 -1.84 -10.59 3.14
CA TYR A 220 -0.51 -10.11 2.84
C TYR A 220 0.55 -11.14 3.22
N VAL A 221 1.74 -11.02 2.65
CA VAL A 221 2.95 -11.78 3.01
C VAL A 221 4.06 -10.81 3.40
N LEU A 222 5.16 -11.36 3.93
CA LEU A 222 6.39 -10.61 4.13
C LEU A 222 7.42 -11.05 3.09
N GLY A 223 7.72 -10.16 2.14
CA GLY A 223 8.77 -10.28 1.14
C GLY A 223 9.89 -9.30 1.42
N ASP A 224 10.81 -9.13 0.49
CA ASP A 224 11.81 -8.06 0.56
C ASP A 224 11.29 -6.73 -0.02
N LYS A 225 12.04 -5.65 0.21
CA LYS A 225 11.71 -4.30 -0.29
C LYS A 225 11.75 -4.16 -1.81
N HIS A 226 12.40 -5.09 -2.51
CA HIS A 226 12.55 -5.11 -3.96
C HIS A 226 11.48 -5.99 -4.64
N GLY A 227 10.54 -6.55 -3.87
CA GLY A 227 9.43 -7.35 -4.38
C GLY A 227 9.77 -8.81 -4.61
N ALA A 228 10.89 -9.32 -4.10
CA ALA A 228 11.14 -10.75 -4.07
C ALA A 228 10.40 -11.41 -2.90
N TYR A 229 9.88 -12.61 -3.15
CA TYR A 229 9.13 -13.38 -2.18
C TYR A 229 9.46 -14.87 -2.29
N SER A 230 9.71 -15.49 -1.13
CA SER A 230 9.92 -16.92 -0.98
C SER A 230 8.85 -17.50 -0.06
N ARG A 231 8.24 -18.61 -0.46
CA ARG A 231 7.20 -19.28 0.33
C ARG A 231 7.80 -19.99 1.53
N GLY A 232 7.23 -19.78 2.72
CA GLY A 232 7.63 -20.44 3.96
C GLY A 232 7.79 -19.42 5.08
N LYS A 233 7.48 -19.81 6.32
CA LYS A 233 7.53 -18.89 7.47
C LYS A 233 8.97 -18.50 7.81
N GLU A 234 9.89 -19.40 7.52
CA GLU A 234 11.34 -19.30 7.66
C GLU A 234 12.00 -18.37 6.64
N TYR A 235 11.30 -18.04 5.54
CA TYR A 235 11.80 -17.17 4.47
C TYR A 235 11.09 -15.81 4.43
N ARG A 236 10.38 -15.44 5.50
CA ARG A 236 9.74 -14.13 5.60
C ARG A 236 10.78 -13.03 5.50
N GLY A 237 10.55 -12.10 4.58
CA GLY A 237 11.26 -10.83 4.60
C GLY A 237 10.68 -9.90 5.67
N ASP A 238 10.80 -8.60 5.43
CA ASP A 238 10.42 -7.55 6.37
C ASP A 238 9.48 -6.52 5.78
N THR A 239 9.14 -6.65 4.49
CA THR A 239 8.27 -5.74 3.75
C THR A 239 6.93 -6.38 3.48
N VAL A 240 5.84 -5.64 3.76
CA VAL A 240 4.46 -6.09 3.56
C VAL A 240 4.08 -6.07 2.08
N TRP A 241 3.53 -7.18 1.60
CA TRP A 241 2.97 -7.31 0.24
C TRP A 241 1.57 -7.93 0.28
N ILE A 242 0.54 -7.14 -0.08
CA ILE A 242 -0.84 -7.58 -0.22
C ILE A 242 -0.96 -8.41 -1.51
N TRP A 243 -1.51 -9.62 -1.39
CA TRP A 243 -1.61 -10.57 -2.50
C TRP A 243 -3.04 -11.02 -2.81
N GLU A 244 -3.97 -10.84 -1.88
CA GLU A 244 -5.38 -11.20 -2.08
C GLU A 244 -6.28 -10.18 -1.39
N VAL A 245 -7.31 -9.73 -2.11
CA VAL A 245 -8.43 -9.01 -1.53
C VAL A 245 -9.72 -9.69 -1.92
N LYS A 246 -10.58 -9.97 -0.95
CA LYS A 246 -11.93 -10.51 -1.18
C LYS A 246 -12.99 -9.63 -0.56
N VAL A 247 -14.18 -9.62 -1.18
CA VAL A 247 -15.37 -8.95 -0.65
C VAL A 247 -16.55 -9.90 -0.59
N GLY A 248 -17.42 -9.72 0.39
CA GLY A 248 -18.63 -10.52 0.49
C GLY A 248 -19.44 -10.20 1.72
N HIS A 249 -20.68 -10.68 1.72
CA HIS A 249 -21.55 -10.61 2.89
C HIS A 249 -21.35 -11.88 3.74
N ILE A 250 -21.13 -11.70 5.04
CA ILE A 250 -20.92 -12.78 6.00
C ILE A 250 -22.06 -12.75 7.02
N LYS A 251 -22.64 -13.92 7.33
CA LYS A 251 -23.66 -14.09 8.36
C LYS A 251 -23.03 -14.48 9.69
N GLU A 252 -23.77 -14.33 10.78
CA GLU A 252 -23.30 -14.76 12.10
C GLU A 252 -23.00 -16.27 12.16
N THR A 253 -23.76 -17.09 11.42
CA THR A 253 -23.56 -18.54 11.32
C THR A 253 -22.33 -18.95 10.53
N ASP A 254 -21.68 -18.01 9.83
CA ASP A 254 -20.55 -18.27 8.95
C ASP A 254 -19.20 -18.26 9.68
N PHE A 255 -19.21 -18.05 11.00
CA PHE A 255 -18.03 -18.07 11.84
C PHE A 255 -17.85 -19.42 12.56
N ASP A 256 -16.61 -19.86 12.66
CA ASP A 256 -16.16 -20.88 13.61
C ASP A 256 -15.87 -20.20 14.95
N ILE A 257 -16.54 -20.62 16.01
CA ILE A 257 -16.25 -20.17 17.38
C ILE A 257 -15.12 -21.06 17.91
N SER A 258 -13.95 -20.47 18.16
CA SER A 258 -12.82 -21.15 18.80
C SER A 258 -13.13 -21.38 20.29
N ASN A 259 -13.48 -22.61 20.66
CA ASN A 259 -13.52 -23.06 22.06
C ASN A 259 -12.18 -23.71 22.45
N THR A 260 -11.05 -23.09 22.12
CA THR A 260 -9.74 -23.60 22.52
C THR A 260 -9.49 -23.24 23.99
N ALA A 261 -9.12 -24.22 24.83
CA ALA A 261 -8.82 -23.97 26.24
C ALA A 261 -7.65 -22.98 26.39
N GLY A 262 -7.94 -21.79 26.93
CA GLY A 262 -6.98 -20.68 27.07
C GLY A 262 -7.22 -19.50 26.12
N ASP A 263 -8.08 -19.64 25.11
CA ASP A 263 -8.55 -18.53 24.30
C ASP A 263 -9.71 -17.84 25.03
N SER A 264 -9.76 -16.50 24.99
CA SER A 264 -10.73 -15.70 25.78
C SER A 264 -12.21 -15.90 25.38
N GLY A 265 -12.51 -16.85 24.49
CA GLY A 265 -13.83 -17.08 23.88
C GLY A 265 -14.24 -16.00 22.88
N LYS A 266 -13.36 -15.03 22.59
CA LYS A 266 -13.62 -13.82 21.80
C LYS A 266 -12.94 -13.83 20.43
N THR A 267 -12.66 -14.99 19.85
CA THR A 267 -12.06 -15.06 18.52
C THR A 267 -12.93 -15.91 17.62
N ALA A 268 -13.59 -15.26 16.67
CA ALA A 268 -14.43 -15.89 15.66
C ALA A 268 -13.69 -15.85 14.32
N VAL A 269 -13.54 -17.02 13.69
CA VAL A 269 -12.82 -17.14 12.42
C VAL A 269 -13.83 -17.42 11.31
N VAL A 270 -13.72 -16.73 10.16
CA VAL A 270 -14.60 -17.01 9.03
C VAL A 270 -14.37 -18.45 8.53
N LYS A 271 -15.45 -19.22 8.35
CA LYS A 271 -15.40 -20.57 7.80
C LYS A 271 -14.72 -20.58 6.44
N THR A 272 -13.88 -21.57 6.18
CA THR A 272 -13.12 -21.68 4.92
C THR A 272 -14.03 -21.70 3.69
N GLU A 273 -15.14 -22.42 3.75
CA GLU A 273 -16.12 -22.46 2.65
C GLU A 273 -16.71 -21.07 2.36
N VAL A 274 -17.04 -20.31 3.41
CA VAL A 274 -17.60 -18.96 3.27
C VAL A 274 -16.56 -18.01 2.71
N PHE A 275 -15.34 -18.03 3.26
CA PHE A 275 -14.23 -17.21 2.77
C PHE A 275 -13.90 -17.51 1.30
N ASN A 276 -13.97 -18.78 0.89
CA ASN A 276 -13.74 -19.16 -0.50
C ASN A 276 -14.85 -18.65 -1.43
N ARG A 277 -16.11 -18.56 -0.96
CA ARG A 277 -17.24 -18.00 -1.73
C ARG A 277 -17.22 -16.47 -1.84
N MET A 278 -16.46 -15.76 -1.01
CA MET A 278 -16.29 -14.31 -1.16
C MET A 278 -15.64 -14.01 -2.51
N ALA A 279 -16.11 -12.96 -3.17
CA ALA A 279 -15.63 -12.56 -4.48
C ALA A 279 -14.18 -12.08 -4.39
N LEU A 280 -13.28 -12.70 -5.15
CA LEU A 280 -11.90 -12.26 -5.29
C LEU A 280 -11.84 -10.99 -6.13
N VAL A 281 -11.39 -9.87 -5.55
CA VAL A 281 -11.38 -8.55 -6.21
C VAL A 281 -9.99 -8.01 -6.51
N TYR A 282 -8.96 -8.58 -5.89
CA TYR A 282 -7.56 -8.35 -6.21
C TYR A 282 -6.76 -9.62 -5.95
N PHE A 283 -5.86 -9.97 -6.86
CA PHE A 283 -4.98 -11.12 -6.72
C PHE A 283 -3.64 -10.88 -7.40
N ASP A 284 -2.57 -10.95 -6.59
CA ASP A 284 -1.20 -10.92 -7.07
C ASP A 284 -0.56 -12.32 -6.95
N PRO A 285 -0.33 -13.01 -8.09
CA PRO A 285 0.24 -14.35 -8.07
C PRO A 285 1.69 -14.38 -7.58
N THR A 286 2.44 -13.28 -7.71
CA THR A 286 3.86 -13.20 -7.29
C THR A 286 4.00 -13.44 -5.80
N PHE A 287 3.04 -12.92 -5.02
CA PHE A 287 3.06 -12.97 -3.56
C PHE A 287 2.15 -14.07 -2.98
N CYS A 288 1.66 -14.98 -3.83
CA CYS A 288 0.76 -16.04 -3.39
C CYS A 288 1.52 -17.12 -2.57
N PRO A 289 1.17 -17.32 -1.28
CA PRO A 289 1.83 -18.29 -0.41
C PRO A 289 1.41 -19.74 -0.69
N HIS A 290 0.41 -19.96 -1.54
CA HIS A 290 -0.09 -21.29 -1.86
C HIS A 290 0.58 -21.86 -3.11
N ALA A 291 0.82 -23.17 -3.09
CA ALA A 291 1.14 -23.89 -4.32
C ALA A 291 -0.02 -23.78 -5.31
N LEU A 292 0.26 -23.24 -6.50
CA LEU A 292 -0.71 -23.17 -7.59
C LEU A 292 -0.95 -24.58 -8.14
N ARG A 293 -2.19 -25.04 -8.16
CA ARG A 293 -2.55 -26.33 -8.78
C ARG A 293 -2.94 -26.06 -10.22
N ASN A 294 -2.24 -26.66 -11.19
CA ASN A 294 -2.43 -26.39 -12.63
C ASN A 294 -2.34 -24.89 -12.99
N GLY A 295 -1.52 -24.13 -12.28
CA GLY A 295 -1.41 -22.67 -12.46
C GLY A 295 -2.55 -21.85 -11.84
N VAL A 296 -3.52 -22.50 -11.20
CA VAL A 296 -4.71 -21.84 -10.62
C VAL A 296 -4.63 -21.86 -9.10
N TYR A 297 -4.76 -20.70 -8.50
CA TYR A 297 -4.98 -20.52 -7.06
C TYR A 297 -6.38 -21.06 -6.67
N PRO A 298 -6.51 -22.00 -5.72
CA PRO A 298 -7.81 -22.60 -5.37
C PRO A 298 -8.91 -21.63 -4.92
N GLY A 299 -8.54 -20.39 -4.54
CA GLY A 299 -9.48 -19.33 -4.17
C GLY A 299 -9.89 -18.40 -5.30
N LEU A 300 -9.55 -18.69 -6.57
CA LEU A 300 -9.79 -17.87 -7.78
C LEU A 300 -11.25 -17.73 -8.25
N ASN A 301 -12.22 -18.28 -7.51
CA ASN A 301 -13.66 -18.29 -7.87
C ASN A 301 -14.13 -17.03 -8.62
#